data_AF-A0A2M7RL50-F1
#
_entry.id   AF-A0A2M7RL50-F1
#
_cell.length_a   1.000
_cell.length_b   1.000
_cell.length_c   1.000
_cell.angle_alpha   90.00
_cell.angle_beta   90.00
_cell.angle_gamma   90.00
#
_symmetry.space_group_name_H-M   'P 1'
#
loop_
_entity.id
_entity.type
_entity.pdbx_description
1 polymer ?
#
loop_
_entity_poly.entity_id
_entity_poly.type
_entity_poly.pdbx_seq_one_letter_code
_entity_poly.pdbx_strand_id
1 'polypeptide(L)' 'MVEEIILVDRNDKEIGKEEKIEVHKQGKLHRAFSVF' A
#
# COMPACT_ATOMS: atom_id res chain seq x y z
N MET A 1 9.57 12.48 8.46
CA MET A 1 8.38 11.66 8.79
C MET A 1 8.34 10.54 7.76
N VAL A 2 8.11 9.29 8.20
CA VAL A 2 8.00 8.12 7.30
C VAL A 2 6.60 8.10 6.69
N GLU A 3 6.48 7.88 5.38
CA GLU A 3 5.19 7.79 4.69
C GLU A 3 4.71 6.33 4.70
N GLU A 4 3.53 6.08 5.30
CA GLU A 4 2.91 4.76 5.34
C GLU A 4 1.73 4.68 4.36
N ILE A 5 1.54 3.51 3.73
CA ILE A 5 0.44 3.23 2.80
C ILE A 5 -0.35 1.99 3.21
N ILE A 6 -1.59 1.92 2.75
CA ILE A 6 -2.54 0.86 3.11
C ILE A 6 -2.24 -0.39 2.28
N LEU A 7 -1.95 -1.50 2.96
CA LEU A 7 -1.87 -2.82 2.34
C LEU A 7 -3.26 -3.40 2.15
N VAL A 8 -3.48 -4.07 1.02
CA VAL A 8 -4.75 -4.72 0.71
C VAL A 8 -4.58 -6.14 0.20
N ASP A 9 -5.62 -6.96 0.37
CA ASP A 9 -5.73 -8.24 -0.32
C ASP A 9 -6.22 -8.07 -1.77
N ARG A 10 -6.38 -9.19 -2.49
CA ARG A 10 -6.85 -9.18 -3.89
C ARG A 10 -8.30 -8.70 -4.07
N ASN A 11 -9.06 -8.58 -2.99
CA ASN A 11 -10.43 -8.09 -2.98
C ASN A 11 -10.51 -6.63 -2.48
N ASP A 12 -9.38 -5.92 -2.47
CA ASP A 12 -9.24 -4.55 -1.94
C ASP A 12 -9.68 -4.43 -0.47
N LYS A 13 -9.53 -5.49 0.34
CA LYS A 13 -9.75 -5.40 1.79
C LYS A 13 -8.46 -4.97 2.48
N GLU A 14 -8.56 -3.99 3.37
CA GLU A 14 -7.42 -3.54 4.18
C GLU A 14 -6.92 -4.67 5.09
N ILE A 15 -5.61 -4.88 5.08
CA ILE A 15 -4.92 -5.89 5.90
C ILE A 15 -3.84 -5.29 6.81
N GLY A 16 -3.56 -3.98 6.67
CA GLY A 16 -2.57 -3.27 7.49
C GLY A 16 -2.00 -2.03 6.81
N LYS A 17 -0.93 -1.50 7.40
CA LYS A 17 -0.15 -0.36 6.88
C LYS A 17 1.34 -0.66 6.98
N GLU A 18 2.11 -0.13 6.05
CA GLU A 18 3.57 -0.29 6.02
C GLU A 18 4.22 0.88 5.30
N GLU A 19 5.52 1.09 5.52
CA GLU A 19 6.29 2.14 4.86
C GLU A 19 6.24 2.00 3.33
N LYS A 20 5.93 3.12 2.65
CA LYS A 20 5.80 3.21 1.20
C LYS A 20 6.99 2.62 0.45
N ILE A 21 8.21 2.98 0.83
CA ILE A 21 9.42 2.51 0.15
C ILE A 21 9.58 1.00 0.31
N GLU A 22 9.30 0.45 1.49
CA GLU A 22 9.42 -0.99 1.73
C GLU A 22 8.36 -1.79 0.96
N VAL A 23 7.11 -1.31 0.94
CA VAL A 23 6.03 -1.91 0.15
C VAL A 23 6.39 -2.01 -1.33
N HIS A 24 6.97 -0.95 -1.90
CA HIS A 24 7.39 -0.94 -3.31
C HIS A 24 8.60 -1.84 -3.57
N LYS A 25 9.57 -1.88 -2.66
CA LYS A 25 10.75 -2.77 -2.78
C LYS A 25 10.37 -4.25 -2.70
N GLN A 26 9.45 -4.60 -1.81
CA GLN A 26 8.98 -5.97 -1.62
C GLN A 26 7.89 -6.39 -2.62
N GLY A 27 7.32 -5.45 -3.38
CA GLY A 27 6.24 -5.72 -4.33
C GLY A 27 4.91 -6.10 -3.64
N LYS A 28 4.65 -5.54 -2.46
CA LYS A 28 3.41 -5.79 -1.70
C LYS A 28 2.21 -5.05 -2.32
N LEU A 29 1.06 -5.69 -2.29
CA LEU A 29 -0.19 -5.11 -2.79
C LEU A 29 -0.68 -4.01 -1.84
N HIS A 30 -0.97 -2.85 -2.40
CA HIS A 30 -1.38 -1.66 -1.65
C HIS A 30 -2.44 -0.90 -2.41
N ARG A 31 -3.26 -0.13 -1.67
CA ARG A 31 -4.28 0.73 -2.26
C ARG A 31 -3.66 2.01 -2.81
N ALA A 32 -4.08 2.41 -3.99
CA ALA A 32 -3.68 3.65 -4.66
C ALA A 32 -4.89 4.31 -5.35
N PHE A 33 -4.74 5.57 -5.74
CA PHE A 33 -5.73 6.28 -6.54
C PHE A 33 -5.06 7.03 -7.68
N SER A 34 -5.82 7.33 -8.73
CA SER A 34 -5.43 8.19 -9.84
C SER A 34 -6.56 9.19 -10.08
N VAL A 35 -6.22 10.45 -10.37
CA VAL A 35 -7.18 11.53 -10.64
C VAL A 35 -6.99 11.95 -12.09
N PHE A 36 -8.10 12.14 -12.81
CA PHE A 36 -8.12 12.59 -14.21
C PHE A 36 -8.37 14.09 -14.29
#